data_AF-A0A0S2HZ22-F1
#
_entry.id   AF-A0A0S2HZ22-F1
#
_cell.length_a   1.000
_cell.length_b   1.000
_cell.length_c   1.000
_cell.angle_alpha   90.00
_cell.angle_beta   90.00
_cell.angle_gamma   90.00
#
_symmetry.space_group_name_H-M   'P 1'
#
loop_
_entity.id
_entity.type
_entity.pdbx_description
1 polymer ?
#
loop_
_entity_poly.entity_id
_entity_poly.type
_entity_poly.pdbx_seq_one_letter_code
_entity_poly.pdbx_strand_id
1 'polypeptide(L)'
;MHFFETSKKEKSILDLFTYDLTTFFYGEYKEVESYDTEAMFMIVYERKLPWDELDLLDRVQFKVFFDKHNFTGSNPINVRLFSAELEVTDKKVAHLIEHVVELYGNDDFGTGLWNEKDQVLFDQKNWSRRWSIQEGESFITMYYNENGFEMNILFLNNIIKHTGKYLNIKS
;
A
#
# COMPACT_ATOMS: atom_id res chain seq x y z
N MET A 1 -25.19 -22.57 26.00
CA MET A 1 -23.74 -22.35 26.00
C MET A 1 -23.42 -21.41 24.86
N HIS A 2 -23.11 -20.15 25.20
CA HIS A 2 -22.68 -19.13 24.27
C HIS A 2 -21.33 -19.55 23.67
N PHE A 3 -21.31 -19.90 22.39
CA PHE A 3 -20.08 -19.81 21.61
C PHE A 3 -19.98 -18.38 21.12
N PHE A 4 -18.93 -17.70 21.59
CA PHE A 4 -18.49 -16.42 21.06
C PHE A 4 -18.18 -16.61 19.58
N GLU A 5 -19.05 -16.13 18.69
CA GLU A 5 -18.61 -15.66 17.38
C GLU A 5 -17.74 -14.42 17.66
N THR A 6 -16.44 -14.64 17.82
CA THR A 6 -15.46 -13.56 17.80
C THR A 6 -15.62 -12.86 16.46
N SER A 7 -16.10 -11.62 16.52
CA SER A 7 -16.32 -10.71 15.41
C SER A 7 -15.29 -10.91 14.29
N LYS A 8 -15.75 -11.28 13.09
CA LYS A 8 -14.93 -11.18 11.88
C LYS A 8 -14.43 -9.74 11.79
N LYS A 9 -13.15 -9.53 12.10
CA LYS A 9 -12.48 -8.26 11.83
C LYS A 9 -12.66 -8.00 10.33
N GLU A 10 -13.10 -6.79 9.96
CA GLU A 10 -13.20 -6.41 8.55
C GLU A 10 -11.83 -6.65 7.89
N LYS A 11 -11.81 -7.47 6.83
CA LYS A 11 -10.58 -7.75 6.11
C LYS A 11 -10.15 -6.47 5.39
N SER A 12 -8.93 -6.03 5.65
CA SER A 12 -8.31 -4.86 5.02
C SER A 12 -7.18 -5.31 4.10
N ILE A 13 -6.77 -4.43 3.17
CA ILE A 13 -5.56 -4.60 2.37
C ILE A 13 -4.33 -4.85 3.26
N LEU A 14 -4.32 -4.29 4.46
CA LEU A 14 -3.25 -4.49 5.44
C LEU A 14 -3.17 -5.93 5.97
N ASP A 15 -4.22 -6.73 5.77
CA ASP A 15 -4.26 -8.13 6.18
C ASP A 15 -3.78 -9.08 5.07
N LEU A 16 -3.52 -8.57 3.86
CA LEU A 16 -2.83 -9.33 2.81
C LEU A 16 -1.32 -9.45 3.10
N PHE A 17 -0.76 -8.50 3.85
CA PHE A 17 0.65 -8.50 4.18
C PHE A 17 0.92 -9.28 5.47
N THR A 18 1.92 -10.13 5.42
CA THR A 18 2.52 -10.78 6.59
C THR A 18 3.43 -9.81 7.35
N TYR A 19 4.09 -8.88 6.66
CA TYR A 19 4.80 -7.77 7.28
C TYR A 19 3.84 -6.73 7.85
N ASP A 20 3.95 -6.46 9.16
CA ASP A 20 3.17 -5.41 9.81
C ASP A 20 3.76 -4.02 9.51
N LEU A 21 3.14 -3.32 8.56
CA LEU A 21 3.48 -1.96 8.16
C LEU A 21 3.50 -0.96 9.32
N THR A 22 2.75 -1.21 10.42
CA THR A 22 2.75 -0.31 11.59
C THR A 22 4.04 -0.37 12.40
N THR A 23 4.86 -1.40 12.18
CA THR A 23 6.13 -1.63 12.87
C THR A 23 7.34 -1.08 12.10
N PHE A 24 7.12 -0.41 10.96
CA PHE A 24 8.16 0.07 10.06
C PHE A 24 9.30 0.81 10.80
N PHE A 25 8.93 1.78 11.66
CA PHE A 25 9.86 2.64 12.40
C PHE A 25 10.56 1.97 13.59
N TYR A 26 10.32 0.68 13.86
CA TYR A 26 11.06 -0.07 14.88
C TYR A 26 12.34 -0.72 14.37
N GLY A 27 12.52 -0.83 13.05
CA GLY A 27 13.75 -1.38 12.46
C GLY A 27 14.66 -0.32 11.87
N GLU A 28 15.74 -0.76 11.23
CA GLU A 28 16.60 0.12 10.46
C GLU A 28 15.89 0.57 9.17
N TYR A 29 15.74 1.88 9.02
CA TYR A 29 15.24 2.56 7.82
C TYR A 29 16.20 3.68 7.42
N LYS A 30 16.10 4.15 6.18
CA LYS A 30 16.90 5.24 5.65
C LYS A 30 16.01 6.35 5.14
N GLU A 31 16.34 7.60 5.42
CA GLU A 31 15.79 8.73 4.67
C GLU A 31 16.41 8.73 3.27
N VAL A 32 15.58 8.67 2.24
CA VAL A 32 16.02 8.61 0.83
C VAL A 32 15.69 9.87 0.04
N GLU A 33 14.69 10.62 0.51
CA GLU A 33 14.27 11.86 -0.13
C GLU A 33 13.59 12.75 0.92
N SER A 34 13.81 14.06 0.82
CA SER A 34 13.04 15.05 1.55
C SER A 34 12.70 16.22 0.63
N TYR A 35 11.49 16.74 0.81
CA TYR A 35 10.95 17.84 0.02
C TYR A 35 10.39 18.90 0.95
N ASP A 36 10.80 20.15 0.75
CA ASP A 36 10.36 21.27 1.57
C ASP A 36 9.73 22.37 0.71
N THR A 37 8.56 22.83 1.14
CA THR A 37 7.83 23.94 0.52
C THR A 37 7.38 24.93 1.60
N GLU A 38 6.81 26.06 1.19
CA GLU A 38 6.26 27.04 2.13
C GLU A 38 5.15 26.45 3.02
N ALA A 39 4.31 25.56 2.47
CA ALA A 39 3.14 25.03 3.18
C ALA A 39 3.38 23.66 3.85
N MET A 40 4.25 22.83 3.29
CA MET A 40 4.44 21.45 3.73
C MET A 40 5.89 21.00 3.65
N PHE A 41 6.22 20.05 4.50
CA PHE A 41 7.46 19.30 4.48
C PHE A 41 7.15 17.81 4.32
N MET A 42 7.89 17.08 3.49
CA MET A 42 7.70 15.66 3.24
C MET A 42 9.04 14.93 3.40
N ILE A 43 9.02 13.79 4.10
CA ILE A 43 10.16 12.87 4.13
C ILE A 43 9.74 11.51 3.58
N VAL A 44 10.60 10.92 2.76
CA VAL A 44 10.49 9.53 2.30
C VAL A 44 11.50 8.68 3.06
N TYR A 45 10.99 7.73 3.82
CA TYR A 45 11.79 6.69 4.48
C TYR A 45 11.68 5.39 3.69
N GLU A 46 12.80 4.72 3.45
CA GLU A 46 12.85 3.42 2.78
C GLU A 46 13.43 2.35 3.70
N ARG A 47 12.91 1.13 3.52
CA ARG A 47 13.47 -0.08 4.12
C ARG A 47 13.37 -1.26 3.16
N LYS A 48 14.40 -2.12 3.17
CA LYS A 48 14.33 -3.47 2.59
C LYS A 48 13.52 -4.36 3.53
N LEU A 49 12.51 -5.04 2.98
CA LEU A 49 11.69 -5.96 3.75
C LEU A 49 12.52 -7.17 4.22
N PRO A 50 12.19 -7.75 5.38
CA PRO A 50 12.92 -8.91 5.91
C PRO A 50 12.75 -10.18 5.07
N TRP A 51 11.70 -10.24 4.25
CA TRP A 51 11.41 -11.29 3.27
C TRP A 51 10.64 -10.67 2.10
N ASP A 52 10.51 -11.42 1.01
CA ASP A 52 9.75 -11.02 -0.17
C ASP A 52 8.25 -11.14 0.12
N GLU A 53 7.60 -10.01 0.29
CA GLU A 53 6.21 -9.92 0.65
C GLU A 53 5.34 -10.20 -0.58
N LEU A 54 4.36 -11.10 -0.43
CA LEU A 54 3.50 -11.59 -1.52
C LEU A 54 4.29 -12.17 -2.72
N ASP A 55 5.55 -12.59 -2.50
CA ASP A 55 6.48 -13.05 -3.54
C ASP A 55 6.69 -12.00 -4.67
N LEU A 56 6.41 -10.73 -4.36
CA LEU A 56 6.42 -9.61 -5.30
C LEU A 56 7.21 -8.43 -4.78
N LEU A 57 7.15 -8.13 -3.48
CA LEU A 57 7.56 -6.84 -2.93
C LEU A 57 8.73 -7.06 -1.96
N ASP A 58 9.89 -6.45 -2.25
CA ASP A 58 11.10 -6.56 -1.43
C ASP A 58 11.46 -5.26 -0.71
N ARG A 59 10.77 -4.16 -1.03
CA ARG A 59 11.00 -2.86 -0.44
C ARG A 59 9.70 -2.14 -0.09
N VAL A 60 9.80 -1.32 0.94
CA VAL A 60 8.72 -0.45 1.39
C VAL A 60 9.24 0.95 1.65
N GLN A 61 8.49 1.95 1.19
CA GLN A 61 8.71 3.37 1.39
C GLN A 61 7.52 3.98 2.12
N PHE A 62 7.79 4.77 3.16
CA PHE A 62 6.83 5.60 3.87
C PHE A 62 7.08 7.06 3.50
N LYS A 63 6.09 7.69 2.86
CA LYS A 63 6.07 9.13 2.58
C LYS A 63 5.22 9.80 3.64
N VAL A 64 5.86 10.54 4.53
CA VAL A 64 5.21 11.22 5.66
C VAL A 64 5.12 12.70 5.34
N PHE A 65 3.91 13.25 5.41
CA PHE A 65 3.61 14.64 5.08
C PHE A 65 3.38 15.44 6.35
N PHE A 66 4.12 16.53 6.54
CA PHE A 66 4.00 17.45 7.67
C PHE A 66 3.45 18.78 7.17
N ASP A 67 2.26 19.15 7.66
CA ASP A 67 1.67 20.47 7.39
C ASP A 67 2.30 21.52 8.33
N LYS A 68 2.91 22.57 7.76
CA LYS A 68 3.56 23.64 8.53
C LYS A 68 2.57 24.60 9.17
N HIS A 69 1.34 24.67 8.66
CA HIS A 69 0.29 25.55 9.15
C HIS A 69 -0.67 24.84 10.11
N ASN A 70 -0.66 23.50 10.14
CA ASN A 70 -1.62 22.72 10.91
C ASN A 70 -0.98 21.57 11.68
N PHE A 71 -0.38 21.87 12.82
CA PHE A 71 0.29 20.91 13.71
C PHE A 71 -0.67 19.97 14.47
N THR A 72 -1.98 20.21 14.44
CA THR A 72 -2.98 19.45 15.21
C THR A 72 -3.64 18.32 14.42
N GLY A 73 -3.48 18.29 13.10
CA GLY A 73 -3.99 17.22 12.24
C GLY A 73 -3.11 15.97 12.24
N SER A 74 -3.68 14.81 11.92
CA SER A 74 -2.87 13.62 11.61
C SER A 74 -2.18 13.83 10.27
N ASN A 75 -0.86 13.81 10.29
CA ASN A 75 -0.03 13.85 9.08
C ASN A 75 -0.40 12.70 8.13
N PRO A 76 -0.74 13.00 6.85
CA PRO A 76 -0.94 11.97 5.85
C PRO A 76 0.29 11.07 5.72
N ILE A 77 0.04 9.77 5.58
CA ILE A 77 1.09 8.78 5.36
C ILE A 77 0.71 7.98 4.13
N ASN A 78 1.56 8.05 3.11
CA ASN A 78 1.44 7.20 1.93
C ASN A 78 2.51 6.12 1.99
N VAL A 79 2.15 4.91 1.61
CA VAL A 79 3.07 3.77 1.56
C VAL A 79 3.23 3.32 0.12
N ARG A 80 4.46 3.08 -0.29
CA ARG A 80 4.80 2.44 -1.56
C ARG A 80 5.54 1.16 -1.26
N LEU A 81 4.97 0.03 -1.62
CA LEU A 81 5.68 -1.24 -1.70
C LEU A 81 6.09 -1.47 -3.14
N PHE A 82 7.30 -1.95 -3.40
CA PHE A 82 7.77 -2.15 -4.77
C PHE A 82 8.79 -3.28 -4.87
N SER A 83 9.00 -3.75 -6.10
CA SER A 83 9.94 -4.79 -6.48
C SER A 83 11.22 -4.14 -7.03
N ALA A 84 12.29 -4.09 -6.25
CA ALA A 84 13.57 -3.52 -6.68
C ALA A 84 14.52 -4.55 -7.28
N GLU A 85 14.56 -5.76 -6.70
CA GLU A 85 15.50 -6.83 -7.06
C GLU A 85 14.77 -8.10 -7.55
N LEU A 86 13.44 -8.14 -7.46
CA LEU A 86 12.62 -9.30 -7.78
C LEU A 86 12.12 -9.31 -9.23
N GLU A 87 12.06 -10.50 -9.82
CA GLU A 87 11.38 -10.72 -11.09
C GLU A 87 9.86 -10.73 -10.89
N VAL A 88 9.17 -9.85 -11.61
CA VAL A 88 7.72 -9.71 -11.57
C VAL A 88 7.11 -10.42 -12.77
N THR A 89 6.26 -11.40 -12.51
CA THR A 89 5.48 -12.10 -13.54
C THR A 89 4.02 -11.70 -13.48
N ASP A 90 3.36 -11.71 -14.62
CA ASP A 90 1.90 -11.58 -14.79
C ASP A 90 1.11 -12.45 -13.80
N LYS A 91 1.50 -13.73 -13.62
CA LYS A 91 0.82 -14.66 -12.70
C LYS A 91 0.82 -14.20 -11.26
N LYS A 92 1.95 -13.69 -10.77
CA LYS A 92 2.08 -13.17 -9.41
C LYS A 92 1.21 -11.94 -9.22
N VAL A 93 1.21 -11.03 -10.19
CA VAL A 93 0.36 -9.82 -10.15
C VAL A 93 -1.11 -10.18 -10.23
N ALA A 94 -1.51 -11.10 -11.12
CA ALA A 94 -2.86 -11.61 -11.23
C ALA A 94 -3.37 -12.20 -9.91
N HIS A 95 -2.52 -12.97 -9.21
CA HIS A 95 -2.89 -13.51 -7.91
C HIS A 95 -3.12 -12.43 -6.85
N LEU A 96 -2.28 -11.39 -6.81
CA LEU A 96 -2.52 -10.22 -5.96
C LEU A 96 -3.84 -9.52 -6.32
N ILE A 97 -4.16 -9.39 -7.61
CA ILE A 97 -5.44 -8.81 -8.06
C ILE A 97 -6.63 -9.62 -7.55
N GLU A 98 -6.57 -10.95 -7.58
CA GLU A 98 -7.64 -11.80 -7.03
C GLU A 98 -7.93 -11.44 -5.57
N HIS A 99 -6.89 -11.34 -4.73
CA HIS A 99 -7.06 -10.98 -3.31
C HIS A 99 -7.64 -9.57 -3.13
N VAL A 100 -7.21 -8.58 -3.91
CA VAL A 100 -7.76 -7.22 -3.82
C VAL A 100 -9.22 -7.16 -4.27
N VAL A 101 -9.56 -7.88 -5.34
CA VAL A 101 -10.94 -7.98 -5.83
C VAL A 101 -11.84 -8.70 -4.83
N GLU A 102 -11.34 -9.72 -4.12
CA GLU A 102 -12.08 -10.36 -3.03
C GLU A 102 -12.37 -9.40 -1.86
N LEU A 103 -11.46 -8.44 -1.59
CA LEU A 103 -11.62 -7.46 -0.52
C LEU A 103 -12.58 -6.32 -0.89
N TYR A 104 -12.44 -5.78 -2.10
CA TYR A 104 -13.06 -4.49 -2.46
C TYR A 104 -13.95 -4.55 -3.70
N GLY A 105 -14.01 -5.70 -4.39
CA GLY A 105 -14.67 -5.82 -5.69
C GLY A 105 -13.84 -5.22 -6.82
N ASN A 106 -14.53 -4.78 -7.87
CA ASN A 106 -13.87 -4.29 -9.07
C ASN A 106 -13.06 -3.01 -8.79
N ASP A 107 -12.01 -2.79 -9.58
CA ASP A 107 -11.25 -1.54 -9.59
C ASP A 107 -12.13 -0.36 -10.06
N ASP A 108 -11.64 0.85 -9.90
CA ASP A 108 -12.34 2.11 -10.23
C ASP A 108 -12.72 2.19 -11.73
N PHE A 109 -12.10 1.38 -12.60
CA PHE A 109 -12.44 1.27 -14.02
C PHE A 109 -13.44 0.13 -14.32
N GLY A 110 -13.92 -0.57 -13.29
CA GLY A 110 -14.94 -1.61 -13.38
C GLY A 110 -14.47 -2.94 -13.97
N THR A 111 -13.16 -3.23 -13.97
CA THR A 111 -12.64 -4.39 -14.70
C THR A 111 -12.63 -5.68 -13.88
N GLY A 112 -12.28 -5.61 -12.60
CA GLY A 112 -12.29 -6.78 -11.70
C GLY A 112 -11.07 -7.69 -11.89
N LEU A 113 -11.30 -8.98 -12.09
CA LEU A 113 -10.23 -9.99 -12.21
C LEU A 113 -9.33 -9.76 -13.44
N TRP A 114 -8.11 -10.31 -13.36
CA TRP A 114 -7.12 -10.25 -14.43
C TRP A 114 -7.68 -10.77 -15.76
N ASN A 115 -7.43 -10.06 -16.86
CA ASN A 115 -7.91 -10.43 -18.19
C ASN A 115 -6.88 -10.19 -19.30
N GLU A 116 -7.26 -10.47 -20.54
CA GLU A 116 -6.36 -10.33 -21.70
C GLU A 116 -5.86 -8.89 -21.92
N LYS A 117 -6.67 -7.88 -21.60
CA LYS A 117 -6.25 -6.48 -21.69
C LYS A 117 -5.20 -6.17 -20.63
N ASP A 118 -5.32 -6.74 -19.43
CA ASP A 118 -4.27 -6.66 -18.41
C ASP A 118 -2.96 -7.25 -18.92
N GLN A 119 -3.02 -8.44 -19.52
CA GLN A 119 -1.84 -9.08 -20.10
C GLN A 119 -1.13 -8.18 -21.12
N VAL A 120 -1.88 -7.63 -22.08
CA VAL A 120 -1.33 -6.77 -23.13
C VAL A 120 -0.66 -5.52 -22.52
N LEU A 121 -1.31 -4.89 -21.53
CA LEU A 121 -0.75 -3.70 -20.88
C LEU A 121 0.46 -4.04 -20.00
N PHE A 122 0.46 -5.22 -19.37
CA PHE A 122 1.56 -5.70 -18.55
C PHE A 122 2.80 -5.97 -19.40
N ASP A 123 2.65 -6.67 -20.52
CA ASP A 123 3.72 -6.94 -21.48
C ASP A 123 4.31 -5.63 -22.06
N GLN A 124 3.47 -4.60 -22.20
CA GLN A 124 3.86 -3.26 -22.64
C GLN A 124 4.44 -2.37 -21.53
N LYS A 125 4.52 -2.87 -20.28
CA LYS A 125 4.93 -2.08 -19.11
C LYS A 125 4.14 -0.77 -18.96
N ASN A 126 2.85 -0.83 -19.22
CA ASN A 126 1.92 0.29 -19.10
C ASN A 126 0.64 -0.13 -18.38
N TRP A 127 0.80 -1.01 -17.40
CA TRP A 127 -0.32 -1.56 -16.65
C TRP A 127 -0.55 -0.78 -15.36
N SER A 128 -1.82 -0.52 -15.06
CA SER A 128 -2.20 0.15 -13.81
C SER A 128 -3.61 -0.23 -13.38
N ARG A 129 -3.82 -0.33 -12.07
CA ARG A 129 -5.15 -0.53 -11.45
C ARG A 129 -5.30 0.36 -10.22
N ARG A 130 -6.52 0.82 -9.93
CA ARG A 130 -6.82 1.66 -8.78
C ARG A 130 -8.11 1.20 -8.08
N TRP A 131 -8.11 1.21 -6.76
CA TRP A 131 -9.31 1.08 -5.94
C TRP A 131 -9.44 2.28 -5.01
N SER A 132 -10.59 2.92 -5.04
CA SER A 132 -11.04 3.86 -4.01
C SER A 132 -11.72 3.06 -2.91
N ILE A 133 -11.17 3.11 -1.69
CA ILE A 133 -11.70 2.35 -0.55
C ILE A 133 -12.20 3.31 0.53
N GLN A 134 -13.03 2.82 1.45
CA GLN A 134 -13.57 3.60 2.57
C GLN A 134 -14.23 4.90 2.09
N GLU A 135 -15.17 4.79 1.15
CA GLU A 135 -15.89 5.92 0.55
C GLU A 135 -14.97 7.00 -0.08
N GLY A 136 -13.74 6.62 -0.47
CA GLY A 136 -12.76 7.50 -1.10
C GLY A 136 -11.79 8.19 -0.12
N GLU A 137 -11.75 7.77 1.14
CA GLU A 137 -10.78 8.28 2.13
C GLU A 137 -9.37 7.72 1.92
N SER A 138 -9.25 6.57 1.27
CA SER A 138 -7.96 5.93 0.97
C SER A 138 -7.97 5.33 -0.43
N PHE A 139 -6.78 5.17 -1.01
CA PHE A 139 -6.64 4.60 -2.36
C PHE A 139 -5.55 3.54 -2.40
N ILE A 140 -5.83 2.46 -3.10
CA ILE A 140 -4.83 1.46 -3.47
C ILE A 140 -4.57 1.65 -4.95
N THR A 141 -3.30 1.74 -5.35
CA THR A 141 -2.95 1.85 -6.77
C THR A 141 -1.76 0.97 -7.08
N MET A 142 -1.90 0.13 -8.09
CA MET A 142 -0.86 -0.79 -8.54
C MET A 142 -0.42 -0.38 -9.94
N TYR A 143 0.88 -0.45 -10.18
CA TYR A 143 1.46 -0.14 -11.48
C TYR A 143 2.53 -1.16 -11.84
N TYR A 144 2.67 -1.43 -13.12
CA TYR A 144 3.82 -2.12 -13.68
C TYR A 144 4.33 -1.31 -14.86
N ASN A 145 5.55 -0.78 -14.71
CA ASN A 145 6.20 0.09 -15.69
C ASN A 145 7.69 -0.26 -15.86
N GLU A 146 8.44 0.58 -16.57
CA GLU A 146 9.89 0.38 -16.80
C GLU A 146 10.71 0.24 -15.52
N ASN A 147 10.24 0.80 -14.39
CA ASN A 147 10.88 0.71 -13.08
C ASN A 147 10.44 -0.51 -12.28
N GLY A 148 9.59 -1.38 -12.83
CA GLY A 148 9.08 -2.59 -12.19
C GLY A 148 7.66 -2.44 -11.64
N PHE A 149 7.32 -3.33 -10.71
CA PHE A 149 6.01 -3.36 -10.05
C PHE A 149 6.02 -2.53 -8.77
N GLU A 150 4.95 -1.79 -8.56
CA GLU A 150 4.72 -1.07 -7.32
C GLU A 150 3.25 -1.06 -6.93
N MET A 151 3.03 -1.07 -5.62
CA MET A 151 1.74 -0.93 -4.98
C MET A 151 1.80 0.26 -4.02
N ASN A 152 0.94 1.23 -4.25
CA ASN A 152 0.79 2.43 -3.46
C ASN A 152 -0.49 2.32 -2.61
N ILE A 153 -0.38 2.68 -1.34
CA ILE A 153 -1.48 2.87 -0.41
C ILE A 153 -1.45 4.33 0.01
N LEU A 154 -2.41 5.11 -0.47
CA LEU A 154 -2.54 6.53 -0.13
C LEU A 154 -3.42 6.67 1.12
N PHE A 155 -3.01 7.55 2.03
CA PHE A 155 -3.68 7.82 3.31
C PHE A 155 -3.79 6.58 4.21
N LEU A 156 -2.68 5.85 4.38
CA LEU A 156 -2.59 4.66 5.25
C LEU A 156 -3.15 4.90 6.65
N ASN A 157 -2.96 6.09 7.21
CA ASN A 157 -3.47 6.48 8.52
C ASN A 157 -5.01 6.35 8.63
N ASN A 158 -5.75 6.59 7.54
CA ASN A 158 -7.20 6.38 7.49
C ASN A 158 -7.53 4.89 7.60
N ILE A 159 -6.84 4.03 6.83
CA ILE A 159 -7.03 2.57 6.89
C ILE A 159 -6.75 2.02 8.29
N ILE A 160 -5.70 2.51 8.94
CA ILE A 160 -5.29 2.10 10.28
C ILE A 160 -6.32 2.50 11.33
N LYS A 161 -6.87 3.72 11.22
CA LYS A 161 -7.96 4.20 12.09
C LYS A 161 -9.20 3.30 11.99
N HIS A 162 -9.61 2.94 10.78
CA HIS A 162 -10.76 2.06 10.54
C HIS A 162 -10.54 0.62 11.03
N THR A 163 -9.31 0.10 10.92
CA THR A 163 -8.96 -1.27 11.35
C THR A 163 -8.64 -1.41 12.84
N GLY A 164 -8.64 -0.28 13.58
CA GLY A 164 -8.23 -0.22 14.99
C GLY A 164 -6.76 -0.58 15.22
N LYS A 165 -5.92 -0.54 14.17
CA LYS A 165 -4.46 -0.67 14.29
C LYS A 165 -3.89 0.70 14.73
N TYR A 166 -2.65 0.75 15.23
CA TYR A 166 -1.99 2.01 15.61
C TYR A 166 -0.61 2.11 14.94
N LEU A 167 -0.35 3.22 14.25
CA LEU A 167 1.00 3.58 13.83
C LEU A 167 1.75 4.13 15.03
N ASN A 168 2.80 3.43 15.45
CA ASN A 168 3.65 3.90 16.53
C ASN A 168 4.90 4.56 15.94
N ILE A 169 4.78 5.84 15.62
CA ILE A 169 5.91 6.66 15.21
C ILE A 169 6.56 7.15 16.51
N LYS A 170 7.72 6.61 16.88
CA LYS A 170 8.48 7.19 17.99
C LYS A 170 8.89 8.61 17.59
N SER A 171 8.29 9.59 18.26
CA SER A 171 8.72 10.99 18.29
C SER A 171 10.08 11.16 18.94
#